data_AF-A0A0W7W9D7-F1
#
_entry.id   AF-A0A0W7W9D7-F1
#
_cell.length_a   1.000
_cell.length_b   1.000
_cell.length_c   1.000
_cell.angle_alpha   90.00
_cell.angle_beta   90.00
_cell.angle_gamma   90.00
#
_symmetry.space_group_name_H-M   'P 1'
#
loop_
_entity.id
_entity.type
_entity.pdbx_description
1 polymer ?
#
loop_
_entity_poly.entity_id
_entity_poly.type
_entity_poly.pdbx_seq_one_letter_code
_entity_poly.pdbx_strand_id
1 'polypeptide(L)'
;MLADMIDMAQSVTPPLAADRVHELLAIIREALSADDTLDNDFRAYIEHLLAAVEHALEHRDAEALREDLQHLWIAVFAAEEFTENKGTWSSAATRFGRDTFAQTLASIVGGVATKMITGS
;
A
#
# COMPACT_ATOMS: atom_id res chain seq x y z
N MET A 1 17.75 18.27 -23.04
CA MET A 1 18.30 16.90 -23.03
C MET A 1 18.81 16.46 -21.67
N LEU A 2 19.66 17.23 -20.93
CA LEU A 2 19.99 16.92 -19.53
C LEU A 2 18.95 17.46 -18.52
N ALA A 3 18.26 18.55 -18.85
CA ALA A 3 17.16 19.09 -18.04
C ALA A 3 15.92 18.17 -18.02
N ASP A 4 15.67 17.44 -19.11
CA ASP A 4 14.55 16.49 -19.21
C ASP A 4 14.76 15.23 -18.36
N MET A 5 16.01 14.90 -18.01
CA MET A 5 16.31 13.81 -17.06
C MET A 5 16.14 14.24 -15.60
N ILE A 6 16.21 15.54 -15.33
CA ILE A 6 16.05 16.12 -13.98
C ILE A 6 14.55 16.29 -13.66
N ASP A 7 13.72 16.55 -14.67
CA ASP A 7 12.25 16.59 -14.50
C ASP A 7 11.60 15.22 -14.26
N MET A 8 12.33 14.11 -14.47
CA MET A 8 11.87 12.75 -14.12
C MET A 8 12.06 12.39 -12.64
N ALA A 9 12.68 13.26 -11.83
CA ALA A 9 12.85 13.08 -10.39
C ALA A 9 11.63 13.54 -9.56
N GLN A 10 10.50 13.83 -10.22
CA GLN A 10 9.23 14.18 -9.58
C GLN A 10 8.67 13.01 -8.74
N SER A 11 8.70 13.16 -7.41
CA SER A 11 7.94 12.37 -6.41
C SER A 11 7.95 10.84 -6.59
N VAL A 12 9.06 10.27 -7.06
CA VAL A 12 9.09 8.86 -7.44
C VAL A 12 9.17 7.99 -6.19
N THR A 13 8.08 7.26 -5.91
CA THR A 13 8.11 6.10 -5.00
C THR A 13 9.30 5.23 -5.38
N PRO A 14 10.24 4.93 -4.47
CA PRO A 14 11.40 4.11 -4.79
C PRO A 14 10.97 2.79 -5.46
N PRO A 15 11.65 2.30 -6.51
CA PRO A 15 11.22 1.09 -7.23
C PRO A 15 11.02 -0.12 -6.29
N LEU A 16 11.93 -0.28 -5.33
CA LEU A 16 11.81 -1.31 -4.29
C LEU A 16 10.56 -1.14 -3.41
N ALA A 17 10.12 0.09 -3.14
CA ALA A 17 8.89 0.33 -2.41
C ALA A 17 7.66 0.03 -3.28
N ALA A 18 7.68 0.39 -4.57
CA ALA A 18 6.61 0.08 -5.51
C ALA A 18 6.40 -1.44 -5.67
N ASP A 19 7.48 -2.21 -5.83
CA ASP A 19 7.42 -3.67 -5.91
C ASP A 19 6.80 -4.29 -4.65
N ARG A 20 7.15 -3.77 -3.46
CA ARG A 20 6.58 -4.23 -2.19
C ARG A 20 5.12 -3.85 -2.02
N VAL A 21 4.71 -2.69 -2.51
CA VAL A 21 3.29 -2.32 -2.52
C VAL A 21 2.51 -3.26 -3.45
N HIS A 22 3.02 -3.55 -4.65
CA HIS A 22 2.36 -4.51 -5.54
C HIS A 22 2.24 -5.91 -4.93
N GLU A 23 3.28 -6.37 -4.23
CA GLU A 23 3.25 -7.62 -3.46
C GLU A 23 2.15 -7.62 -2.39
N LEU A 24 2.04 -6.55 -1.60
CA LEU A 24 1.00 -6.38 -0.59
C LEU A 24 -0.40 -6.43 -1.22
N LEU A 25 -0.63 -5.67 -2.29
CA LEU A 25 -1.91 -5.62 -2.98
C LEU A 25 -2.34 -7.00 -3.50
N ALA A 26 -1.40 -7.77 -4.04
CA ALA A 26 -1.66 -9.14 -4.51
C ALA A 26 -2.08 -10.06 -3.35
N ILE A 27 -1.38 -10.00 -2.22
CA ILE A 27 -1.70 -10.77 -1.01
C ILE A 27 -3.10 -10.44 -0.49
N ILE A 28 -3.46 -9.15 -0.43
CA ILE A 28 -4.77 -8.71 0.07
C ILE A 28 -5.89 -9.14 -0.88
N ARG A 29 -5.68 -9.06 -2.20
CA ARG A 29 -6.65 -9.57 -3.18
C ARG A 29 -6.88 -11.06 -3.06
N GLU A 30 -5.82 -11.83 -2.86
CA GLU A 30 -5.91 -13.27 -2.62
C GLU A 30 -6.76 -13.55 -1.38
N ALA A 31 -6.48 -12.86 -0.26
CA ALA A 31 -7.26 -12.97 0.98
C ALA A 31 -8.74 -12.59 0.78
N LEU A 32 -9.00 -11.46 0.11
CA LEU A 32 -10.36 -10.98 -0.16
C LEU A 32 -11.14 -11.94 -1.05
N SER A 33 -10.49 -12.60 -2.01
CA SER A 33 -11.11 -13.60 -2.88
C SER A 33 -11.39 -14.94 -2.16
N ALA A 34 -10.59 -15.26 -1.15
CA ALA A 34 -10.69 -16.51 -0.39
C ALA A 34 -11.64 -16.43 0.82
N ASP A 35 -11.98 -15.22 1.26
CA ASP A 35 -12.93 -14.98 2.35
C ASP A 35 -14.27 -14.51 1.80
N ASP A 36 -15.29 -15.37 1.83
CA ASP A 36 -16.67 -15.09 1.44
C ASP A 36 -17.57 -14.66 2.62
N THR A 37 -17.02 -14.64 3.83
CA THR A 37 -17.76 -14.35 5.08
C THR A 37 -17.71 -12.87 5.48
N LEU A 38 -16.81 -12.10 4.85
CA LEU A 38 -16.69 -10.66 5.05
C LEU A 38 -17.97 -9.93 4.61
N ASP A 39 -18.44 -9.00 5.44
CA ASP A 39 -19.56 -8.13 5.10
C ASP A 39 -19.33 -7.39 3.77
N ASN A 40 -20.39 -7.23 2.97
CA ASN A 40 -20.29 -6.68 1.61
C ASN A 40 -19.86 -5.21 1.60
N ASP A 41 -20.31 -4.41 2.57
CA ASP A 41 -19.90 -3.00 2.65
C ASP A 41 -18.43 -2.90 3.05
N PHE A 42 -18.00 -3.77 3.97
CA PHE A 42 -16.60 -3.83 4.38
C PHE A 42 -15.68 -4.38 3.26
N ARG A 43 -16.15 -5.36 2.48
CA ARG A 43 -15.47 -5.82 1.26
C ARG A 43 -15.29 -4.67 0.27
N ALA A 44 -16.36 -3.95 -0.04
CA ALA A 44 -16.32 -2.82 -0.95
C ALA A 44 -15.37 -1.71 -0.46
N TYR A 45 -15.29 -1.50 0.85
CA TYR A 45 -14.32 -0.59 1.46
C TYR A 45 -12.87 -1.03 1.20
N ILE A 46 -12.54 -2.31 1.38
CA ILE A 46 -11.20 -2.84 1.08
C ILE A 46 -10.89 -2.70 -0.43
N GLU A 47 -11.84 -3.01 -1.31
CA GLU A 47 -11.68 -2.85 -2.76
C GLU A 47 -11.42 -1.39 -3.15
N HIS A 48 -12.11 -0.46 -2.51
CA HIS A 48 -11.88 0.97 -2.70
C HIS A 48 -10.46 1.38 -2.28
N LEU A 49 -9.97 0.91 -1.13
CA LEU A 49 -8.60 1.19 -0.68
C LEU A 49 -7.54 0.57 -1.60
N LEU A 50 -7.76 -0.65 -2.11
CA LEU A 50 -6.88 -1.26 -3.11
C LEU A 50 -6.76 -0.38 -4.36
N ALA A 51 -7.89 0.13 -4.86
CA ALA A 51 -7.91 1.02 -6.02
C ALA A 51 -7.24 2.37 -5.74
N ALA A 52 -7.41 2.93 -4.54
CA ALA A 52 -6.77 4.19 -4.13
C ALA A 52 -5.24 4.05 -4.08
N VAL A 53 -4.73 2.97 -3.49
CA VAL A 53 -3.27 2.68 -3.45
C VAL A 53 -2.69 2.51 -4.85
N GLU A 54 -3.38 1.79 -5.76
CA GLU A 54 -2.94 1.66 -7.16
C GLU A 54 -2.94 2.99 -7.89
N HIS A 55 -3.99 3.79 -7.72
CA HIS A 55 -4.06 5.12 -8.30
C HIS A 55 -2.91 6.00 -7.82
N ALA A 56 -2.61 6.00 -6.52
CA ALA A 56 -1.51 6.77 -5.95
C ALA A 56 -0.14 6.30 -6.47
N LEU A 57 0.06 4.99 -6.65
CA LEU A 57 1.26 4.43 -7.29
C LEU A 57 1.42 4.91 -8.75
N GLU A 58 0.36 4.82 -9.54
CA GLU A 58 0.36 5.20 -10.97
C GLU A 58 0.66 6.69 -11.17
N HIS A 59 0.11 7.54 -10.28
CA HIS A 59 0.27 9.00 -10.35
C HIS A 59 1.50 9.50 -9.59
N ARG A 60 2.31 8.59 -9.01
CA ARG A 60 3.51 8.91 -8.23
C ARG A 60 3.23 9.91 -7.09
N ASP A 61 2.08 9.79 -6.45
CA ASP A 61 1.72 10.58 -5.29
C ASP A 61 2.15 9.84 -4.03
N ALA A 62 3.37 10.14 -3.56
CA ALA A 62 3.96 9.47 -2.41
C ALA A 62 3.21 9.76 -1.09
N GLU A 63 2.54 10.91 -0.96
CA GLU A 63 1.82 11.24 0.27
C GLU A 63 0.46 10.54 0.32
N ALA A 64 -0.30 10.58 -0.79
CA ALA A 64 -1.53 9.80 -0.92
C ALA A 64 -1.23 8.29 -0.76
N LEU A 65 -0.17 7.80 -1.41
CA LEU A 65 0.26 6.42 -1.30
C LEU A 65 0.54 6.01 0.15
N ARG A 66 1.23 6.88 0.91
CA ARG A 66 1.53 6.63 2.32
C ARG A 66 0.26 6.51 3.16
N GLU A 67 -0.67 7.44 2.98
CA GLU A 67 -1.94 7.48 3.72
C GLU A 67 -2.82 6.28 3.38
N ASP A 68 -3.03 6.00 2.10
CA ASP A 68 -3.87 4.90 1.62
C ASP A 68 -3.31 3.54 2.03
N LEU A 69 -1.98 3.36 2.01
CA LEU A 69 -1.33 2.15 2.51
C LEU A 69 -1.55 1.93 4.01
N GLN A 70 -1.52 3.00 4.81
CA GLN A 70 -1.80 2.91 6.24
C GLN A 70 -3.24 2.48 6.48
N HIS A 71 -4.20 3.07 5.77
CA HIS A 71 -5.60 2.69 5.86
C HIS A 71 -5.84 1.25 5.42
N LEU A 72 -5.22 0.82 4.32
CA LEU A 72 -5.30 -0.54 3.82
C LEU A 72 -4.74 -1.55 4.83
N TRP A 73 -3.60 -1.24 5.45
CA TRP A 73 -3.01 -2.10 6.48
C TRP A 73 -3.89 -2.22 7.73
N ILE A 74 -4.52 -1.12 8.16
CA ILE A 74 -5.50 -1.16 9.26
C ILE A 74 -6.71 -2.01 8.88
N ALA A 75 -7.19 -1.89 7.64
CA ALA A 75 -8.32 -2.68 7.15
C ALA A 75 -8.04 -4.19 7.16
N VAL A 76 -6.81 -4.62 6.89
CA VAL A 76 -6.39 -6.03 6.99
C VAL A 76 -6.59 -6.59 8.40
N PHE A 77 -6.22 -5.85 9.45
CA PHE A 77 -6.45 -6.30 10.84
C PHE A 77 -7.92 -6.23 11.23
N ALA A 78 -8.64 -5.20 10.78
CA ALA A 78 -10.07 -5.11 11.02
C ALA A 78 -10.82 -6.29 10.36
N ALA A 79 -10.39 -6.72 9.17
CA ALA A 79 -10.94 -7.90 8.50
C ALA A 79 -10.78 -9.18 9.34
N GLU A 80 -9.64 -9.37 10.01
CA GLU A 80 -9.42 -10.49 10.94
C GLU A 80 -10.43 -10.51 12.11
N GLU A 81 -10.91 -9.34 12.54
CA GLU A 81 -11.92 -9.25 13.61
C GLU A 81 -13.35 -9.47 13.12
N PHE A 82 -13.67 -9.02 11.91
CA PHE A 82 -15.04 -9.06 11.37
C PHE A 82 -15.37 -10.33 10.58
N THR A 83 -14.35 -11.09 10.16
CA THR A 83 -14.51 -12.33 9.39
C THR A 83 -14.71 -13.57 10.28
N GLU A 84 -15.35 -14.60 9.73
CA GLU A 84 -15.29 -15.95 10.30
C GLU A 84 -14.01 -16.69 9.86
N ASN A 85 -13.39 -16.26 8.74
CA ASN A 85 -12.18 -16.86 8.17
C ASN A 85 -10.89 -16.16 8.63
N LYS A 86 -10.71 -16.05 9.95
CA LYS A 86 -9.59 -15.29 10.56
C LYS A 86 -8.21 -15.75 10.09
N GLY A 87 -8.07 -17.05 9.82
CA GLY A 87 -6.82 -17.66 9.35
C GLY A 87 -6.32 -17.07 8.02
N THR A 88 -7.23 -16.68 7.13
CA THR A 88 -6.89 -16.08 5.84
C THR A 88 -6.22 -14.71 6.01
N TRP A 89 -6.84 -13.83 6.79
CA TRP A 89 -6.33 -12.47 7.01
C TRP A 89 -5.08 -12.45 7.90
N SER A 90 -5.02 -13.32 8.91
CA SER A 90 -3.82 -13.50 9.74
C SER A 90 -2.64 -14.02 8.90
N SER A 91 -2.90 -14.95 7.97
CA SER A 91 -1.88 -15.43 7.02
C SER A 91 -1.43 -14.33 6.07
N ALA A 92 -2.35 -13.53 5.53
CA ALA A 92 -2.04 -12.38 4.68
C ALA A 92 -1.13 -11.37 5.39
N ALA A 93 -1.48 -10.99 6.63
CA ALA A 93 -0.68 -10.09 7.46
C ALA A 93 0.70 -10.66 7.77
N THR A 94 0.79 -11.96 8.05
CA THR A 94 2.07 -12.64 8.34
C THR A 94 2.95 -12.76 7.10
N ARG A 95 2.38 -13.09 5.94
CA ARG A 95 3.10 -13.24 4.66
C ARG A 95 3.82 -11.97 4.26
N PHE A 96 3.17 -10.83 4.41
CA PHE A 96 3.82 -9.54 4.13
C PHE A 96 4.73 -9.12 5.28
N GLY A 97 4.22 -9.19 6.52
CA GLY A 97 4.96 -8.91 7.74
C GLY A 97 4.97 -7.42 8.13
N ARG A 98 4.81 -7.16 9.43
CA ARG A 98 4.77 -5.80 9.99
C ARG A 98 6.07 -5.02 9.74
N ASP A 99 7.23 -5.68 9.81
CA ASP A 99 8.52 -5.04 9.60
C ASP A 99 8.70 -4.63 8.13
N THR A 100 8.32 -5.51 7.20
CA THR A 100 8.32 -5.21 5.75
C THR A 100 7.41 -4.01 5.45
N PHE A 101 6.23 -3.98 6.06
CA PHE A 101 5.32 -2.85 5.95
C PHE A 101 5.93 -1.54 6.48
N ALA A 102 6.49 -1.56 7.69
CA ALA A 102 7.13 -0.39 8.28
C ALA A 102 8.32 0.11 7.44
N GLN A 103 9.12 -0.80 6.91
CA GLN A 103 10.24 -0.46 6.00
C GLN A 103 9.74 0.13 4.68
N THR A 104 8.65 -0.40 4.12
CA THR A 104 8.04 0.11 2.89
C THR A 104 7.54 1.54 3.10
N LEU A 105 6.78 1.80 4.17
CA LEU A 105 6.34 3.15 4.52
C LEU A 105 7.50 4.11 4.76
N ALA A 106 8.53 3.68 5.51
CA ALA A 106 9.71 4.50 5.77
C ALA A 106 10.46 4.86 4.47
N SER A 107 10.49 3.95 3.49
CA SER A 107 11.09 4.21 2.18
C SER A 107 10.31 5.25 1.37
N ILE A 108 8.97 5.19 1.41
CA ILE A 108 8.09 6.19 0.80
C ILE A 108 8.29 7.57 1.45
N VAL A 109 8.24 7.63 2.79
CA VAL A 109 8.44 8.87 3.56
C VAL A 109 9.84 9.44 3.37
N GLY A 110 10.87 8.59 3.35
CA GLY A 110 12.25 9.00 3.09
C GLY A 110 12.39 9.70 1.73
N GLY A 111 11.72 9.19 0.70
CA GLY A 111 11.63 9.84 -0.61
C GLY A 111 10.97 11.22 -0.56
N VAL A 112 9.90 11.38 0.22
CA VAL A 112 9.20 12.67 0.43
C VAL A 112 10.07 13.67 1.21
N ALA A 113 10.74 13.22 2.28
CA ALA A 113 11.57 14.08 3.13
C ALA A 113 12.81 14.63 2.41
N THR A 114 13.48 13.80 1.59
CA THR A 114 14.61 14.26 0.77
C THR A 114 14.17 15.37 -0.20
N LYS A 115 12.96 15.30 -0.76
CA LYS A 115 12.40 16.33 -1.64
C LYS A 115 12.19 17.66 -0.91
N MET A 116 11.57 17.63 0.28
CA MET A 116 11.34 18.84 1.08
C MET A 116 12.64 19.56 1.48
N ILE A 117 13.71 18.81 1.75
CA ILE A 117 15.01 19.37 2.14
C ILE A 117 15.78 19.95 0.93
N THR A 118 15.64 19.34 -0.25
CA THR A 118 16.43 19.70 -1.45
C THR A 118 15.72 20.66 -2.40
N GLY A 119 14.41 20.89 -2.22
CA GLY A 119 13.64 21.85 -3.03
C GLY A 119 13.50 21.46 -4.51
N SER A 120 13.68 20.17 -4.83
CA SER A 120 13.47 19.60 -6.18
C SER A 120 12.02 19.21 -6.43
#